data_AF-A0A7C1YS01-F1
#
_entry.id   AF-A0A7C1YS01-F1
#
_cell.length_a   1.000
_cell.length_b   1.000
_cell.length_c   1.000
_cell.angle_alpha   90.00
_cell.angle_beta   90.00
_cell.angle_gamma   90.00
#
_symmetry.space_group_name_H-M   'P 1'
#
loop_
_entity.id
_entity.type
_entity.pdbx_description
1 polymer ?
#
loop_
_entity_poly.entity_id
_entity_poly.type
_entity_poly.pdbx_seq_one_letter_code
_entity_poly.pdbx_strand_id
1 'polypeptide(L)'
;MFNRIFTGFAVLMAIAFSTGANATVINATLTVDNHFGLFVGDNSATNLTFIGRDSAEWTTTDSFSFNANNGDRLFVYAWDYGSSQSFIGQFSGWNGTLLTNQQDWQWTLLGTSQSTPGSTGSPPSSVNLQSLLSGAQWNNVLWSAPNGSGPWGTFGNIASNADYIWGDDKNSSSAVVVFRSTQLQANDVPEPAPLALLFVGLFGLGLARKYRK
;
A
#
# COMPACT_ATOMS: atom_id res chain seq x y z
N MET A 1 -13.12 0.85 71.70
CA MET A 1 -13.09 -0.55 71.24
C MET A 1 -13.93 -0.64 69.99
N PHE A 2 -13.28 -0.90 68.84
CA PHE A 2 -13.81 -1.40 67.56
C PHE A 2 -15.03 -0.73 66.89
N ASN A 3 -14.83 -0.02 65.76
CA ASN A 3 -14.97 -0.64 64.44
C ASN A 3 -14.67 0.29 63.24
N ARG A 4 -13.65 -0.14 62.44
CA ARG A 4 -13.60 -0.31 60.97
C ARG A 4 -13.95 0.91 60.09
N ILE A 5 -12.96 1.61 59.51
CA ILE A 5 -12.25 1.28 58.25
C ILE A 5 -13.22 0.95 57.10
N PHE A 6 -13.48 1.91 56.21
CA PHE A 6 -13.67 1.66 54.77
C PHE A 6 -13.10 2.84 53.96
N THR A 7 -11.78 2.87 53.93
CA THR A 7 -10.99 3.33 52.78
C THR A 7 -11.39 2.48 51.57
N GLY A 8 -11.78 3.07 50.44
CA GLY A 8 -12.27 2.26 49.31
C GLY A 8 -12.45 2.99 48.00
N PHE A 9 -11.33 3.37 47.38
CA PHE A 9 -11.13 3.41 45.92
C PHE A 9 -12.10 4.22 45.05
N ALA A 10 -11.87 5.54 44.98
CA ALA A 10 -12.23 6.34 43.81
C ALA A 10 -11.00 6.51 42.90
N VAL A 11 -10.62 5.44 42.19
CA VAL A 11 -9.68 5.53 41.07
C VAL A 11 -10.50 5.31 39.80
N LEU A 12 -11.12 6.39 39.30
CA LEU A 12 -11.69 6.38 37.95
C LEU A 12 -10.52 6.50 36.98
N MET A 13 -10.07 5.34 36.49
CA MET A 13 -9.01 5.20 35.50
C MET A 13 -9.52 5.79 34.18
N ALA A 14 -9.05 6.99 33.83
CA ALA A 14 -9.25 7.58 32.51
C ALA A 14 -8.39 6.81 31.50
N ILE A 15 -8.96 5.77 30.88
CA ILE A 15 -8.32 5.09 29.75
C ILE A 15 -8.59 5.97 28.52
N ALA A 16 -7.60 6.79 28.18
CA ALA A 16 -7.54 7.47 26.90
C ALA A 16 -7.35 6.40 25.81
N PHE A 17 -8.35 6.21 24.93
CA PHE A 17 -8.20 5.41 23.73
C PHE A 17 -7.38 6.21 22.72
N SER A 18 -6.05 6.10 22.76
CA SER A 18 -5.26 6.41 21.58
C SER A 18 -5.48 5.29 20.58
N THR A 19 -6.28 5.52 19.54
CA THR A 19 -6.21 4.71 18.32
C THR A 19 -4.82 4.91 17.76
N GLY A 20 -3.91 4.01 18.11
CA GLY A 20 -2.57 4.01 17.55
C GLY A 20 -2.69 3.94 16.04
N ALA A 21 -2.10 4.89 15.33
CA ALA A 21 -1.82 4.73 13.92
C ALA A 21 -0.91 3.50 13.81
N ASN A 22 -1.51 2.35 13.52
CA ASN A 22 -0.75 1.16 13.21
C ASN A 22 -0.25 1.37 11.79
N ALA A 23 1.06 1.34 11.62
CA ALA A 23 1.68 1.23 10.31
C ALA A 23 2.21 -0.19 10.19
N THR A 24 2.03 -0.81 9.03
CA THR A 24 2.52 -2.16 8.75
C THR A 24 3.77 -2.06 7.89
N VAL A 25 4.77 -2.87 8.21
CA VAL A 25 5.97 -2.99 7.39
C VAL A 25 5.62 -3.75 6.11
N ILE A 26 5.82 -3.08 4.98
CA ILE A 26 5.66 -3.62 3.65
C ILE A 26 7.04 -3.94 3.10
N ASN A 27 7.22 -5.17 2.59
CA ASN A 27 8.40 -5.52 1.82
C ASN A 27 7.99 -5.69 0.36
N ALA A 28 8.50 -4.80 -0.49
CA ALA A 28 8.25 -4.78 -1.92
C ALA A 28 9.47 -5.33 -2.67
N THR A 29 9.23 -6.17 -3.67
CA THR A 29 10.21 -6.61 -4.66
C THR A 29 9.57 -6.44 -6.03
N LEU A 30 10.16 -5.62 -6.90
CA LEU A 30 9.56 -5.28 -8.19
C LEU A 30 10.61 -4.90 -9.24
N THR A 31 10.18 -4.91 -10.50
CA THR A 31 10.90 -4.30 -11.61
C THR A 31 9.91 -3.80 -12.66
N VAL A 32 10.37 -2.87 -13.48
CA VAL A 32 9.62 -2.29 -14.59
C VAL A 32 10.54 -2.16 -15.78
N ASP A 33 10.06 -2.50 -16.97
CA ASP A 33 10.71 -2.21 -18.25
C ASP A 33 10.23 -0.82 -18.72
N ASN A 34 11.01 0.27 -18.60
CA ASN A 34 12.44 0.32 -18.24
C ASN A 34 12.76 0.78 -16.81
N HIS A 35 11.97 1.68 -16.23
CA HIS A 35 12.29 2.30 -14.95
C HIS A 35 11.03 2.60 -14.12
N PHE A 36 11.21 2.77 -12.81
CA PHE A 36 10.11 3.09 -11.92
C PHE A 36 10.46 3.97 -10.72
N GLY A 37 9.44 4.64 -10.18
CA GLY A 37 9.42 5.21 -8.84
C GLY A 37 8.31 4.59 -8.02
N LEU A 38 8.63 4.11 -6.81
CA LEU A 38 7.69 3.55 -5.86
C LEU A 38 7.28 4.62 -4.84
N PHE A 39 5.97 4.76 -4.65
CA PHE A 39 5.37 5.67 -3.68
C PHE A 39 4.29 4.94 -2.88
N VAL A 40 4.03 5.44 -1.68
CA VAL A 40 2.90 5.06 -0.85
C VAL A 40 2.15 6.32 -0.43
N GLY A 41 0.83 6.27 -0.32
CA GLY A 41 0.08 7.41 0.17
C GLY A 41 -1.41 7.16 0.23
N ASP A 42 -2.18 8.18 0.59
CA ASP A 42 -3.63 8.06 0.73
C ASP A 42 -4.36 7.66 -0.57
N ASN A 43 -5.59 7.18 -0.42
CA ASN A 43 -6.46 6.77 -1.54
C ASN A 43 -6.63 7.85 -2.63
N SER A 44 -6.60 9.13 -2.25
CA SER A 44 -6.74 10.29 -3.15
C SER A 44 -5.43 10.71 -3.82
N ALA A 45 -4.30 10.07 -3.50
CA ALA A 45 -2.97 10.46 -3.95
C ALA A 45 -2.62 11.93 -3.65
N THR A 46 -3.13 12.46 -2.54
CA THR A 46 -2.88 13.81 -2.03
C THR A 46 -1.75 13.87 -1.00
N ASN A 47 -1.39 12.72 -0.41
CA ASN A 47 -0.27 12.62 0.52
C ASN A 47 0.64 11.45 0.14
N LEU A 48 1.49 11.66 -0.86
CA LEU A 48 2.44 10.66 -1.35
C LEU A 48 3.80 10.77 -0.66
N THR A 49 4.34 9.63 -0.23
CA THR A 49 5.71 9.45 0.26
C THR A 49 6.49 8.65 -0.78
N PHE A 50 7.63 9.19 -1.23
CA PHE A 50 8.56 8.47 -2.10
C PHE A 50 9.32 7.41 -1.29
N ILE A 51 9.28 6.17 -1.76
CA ILE A 51 9.97 5.04 -1.12
C ILE A 51 11.34 4.82 -1.75
N GLY A 52 11.38 4.82 -3.08
CA GLY A 52 12.59 4.51 -3.83
C GLY A 52 12.32 4.36 -5.31
N ARG A 53 13.37 4.07 -6.07
CA ARG A 53 13.32 3.87 -7.52
C ARG A 53 14.19 2.68 -7.90
N ASP A 54 14.08 2.24 -9.14
CA ASP A 54 14.99 1.27 -9.72
C ASP A 54 16.47 1.69 -9.52
N SER A 55 17.33 0.70 -9.26
CA SER A 55 18.78 0.93 -9.13
C SER A 55 19.55 0.72 -10.44
N ALA A 56 18.94 0.00 -11.40
CA ALA A 56 19.56 -0.42 -12.64
C ALA A 56 18.48 -0.75 -13.70
N GLU A 57 18.89 -1.49 -14.74
CA GLU A 57 18.02 -1.98 -15.81
C GLU A 57 16.98 -3.01 -15.34
N TRP A 58 15.87 -3.06 -16.06
CA TRP A 58 14.71 -3.95 -15.83
C TRP A 58 15.02 -5.45 -15.75
N THR A 59 16.21 -5.87 -16.20
CA THR A 59 16.68 -7.27 -16.11
C THR A 59 16.94 -7.75 -14.69
N THR A 60 16.90 -6.84 -13.71
CA THR A 60 17.00 -7.15 -12.28
C THR A 60 15.82 -6.55 -11.52
N THR A 61 15.59 -7.05 -10.30
CA THR A 61 14.57 -6.51 -9.39
C THR A 61 15.21 -5.71 -8.28
N ASP A 62 14.50 -4.70 -7.81
CA ASP A 62 14.84 -3.94 -6.61
C ASP A 62 13.92 -4.32 -5.46
N SER A 63 14.41 -4.18 -4.22
CA SER A 63 13.66 -4.49 -3.01
C SER A 63 13.67 -3.35 -2.02
N PHE A 64 12.53 -3.10 -1.38
CA PHE A 64 12.29 -2.00 -0.45
C PHE A 64 11.58 -2.51 0.81
N SER A 65 11.84 -1.85 1.94
CA SER A 65 11.11 -2.05 3.19
C SER A 65 10.67 -0.69 3.73
N PHE A 66 9.36 -0.52 3.94
CA PHE A 66 8.77 0.75 4.37
C PHE A 66 7.49 0.53 5.18
N ASN A 67 7.04 1.57 5.87
CA ASN A 67 5.79 1.53 6.62
C ASN A 67 4.63 2.08 5.77
N ALA A 68 3.50 1.37 5.75
CA ALA A 68 2.25 1.84 5.17
C ALA A 68 1.18 1.97 6.26
N ASN A 69 0.42 3.06 6.21
CA ASN A 69 -0.69 3.29 7.13
C ASN A 69 -1.95 2.59 6.64
N ASN A 70 -2.88 2.36 7.56
CA ASN A 70 -4.23 1.93 7.21
C ASN A 70 -4.90 2.98 6.30
N GLY A 71 -5.45 2.54 5.17
CA GLY A 71 -6.07 3.40 4.15
C GLY A 71 -5.12 3.86 3.05
N ASP A 72 -3.83 3.54 3.12
CA ASP A 72 -2.87 3.87 2.07
C ASP A 72 -3.06 2.98 0.82
N ARG A 73 -2.52 3.45 -0.31
CA ARG A 73 -2.35 2.75 -1.59
C ARG A 73 -0.87 2.72 -1.96
N LEU A 74 -0.50 1.69 -2.71
CA LEU A 74 0.76 1.66 -3.45
C LEU A 74 0.58 2.38 -4.77
N PHE A 75 1.59 3.15 -5.16
CA PHE A 75 1.68 3.79 -6.46
C PHE A 75 3.03 3.47 -7.10
N VAL A 76 3.02 2.99 -8.34
CA VAL A 76 4.22 2.72 -9.13
C VAL A 76 4.19 3.63 -10.35
N TYR A 77 5.03 4.66 -10.35
CA TYR A 77 5.27 5.51 -11.50
C TYR A 77 6.23 4.77 -12.43
N ALA A 78 5.75 4.35 -13.60
CA ALA A 78 6.48 3.51 -14.55
C ALA A 78 6.67 4.28 -15.87
N TRP A 79 7.87 4.20 -16.44
CA TRP A 79 8.12 4.77 -17.76
C TRP A 79 9.01 3.86 -18.61
N ASP A 80 8.66 3.80 -19.89
CA ASP A 80 9.33 3.03 -20.92
C ASP A 80 9.89 3.97 -22.00
N TYR A 81 11.06 3.64 -22.54
CA TYR A 81 11.68 4.31 -23.70
C TYR A 81 11.96 3.33 -24.86
N GLY A 82 11.39 2.12 -24.77
CA GLY A 82 11.53 1.05 -25.73
C GLY A 82 10.24 0.70 -26.48
N SER A 83 10.23 -0.54 -26.97
CA SER A 83 9.08 -1.15 -27.66
C SER A 83 8.39 -2.22 -26.81
N SER A 84 9.01 -2.60 -25.69
CA SER A 84 8.51 -3.60 -24.76
C SER A 84 8.44 -2.94 -23.41
N GLN A 85 7.32 -3.14 -22.73
CA GLN A 85 6.99 -2.48 -21.47
C GLN A 85 6.31 -3.49 -20.56
N SER A 86 6.71 -3.50 -19.30
CA SER A 86 6.11 -4.37 -18.30
C SER A 86 6.34 -3.85 -16.90
N PHE A 87 5.47 -4.24 -15.99
CA PHE A 87 5.64 -4.13 -14.55
C PHE A 87 5.36 -5.49 -13.94
N ILE A 88 6.27 -5.98 -13.09
CA ILE A 88 6.05 -7.16 -12.27
C ILE A 88 6.53 -6.91 -10.84
N GLY A 89 5.78 -7.39 -9.85
CA GLY A 89 6.13 -7.16 -8.46
C GLY A 89 5.35 -7.98 -7.46
N GLN A 90 5.88 -8.01 -6.24
CA GLN A 90 5.32 -8.65 -5.06
C GLN A 90 5.50 -7.74 -3.85
N PHE A 91 4.44 -7.57 -3.06
CA PHE A 91 4.38 -6.68 -1.91
C PHE A 91 3.81 -7.45 -0.71
N SER A 92 4.70 -7.95 0.15
CA SER A 92 4.32 -8.67 1.37
C SER A 92 4.04 -7.70 2.52
N GLY A 93 3.09 -8.06 3.38
CA GLY A 93 2.53 -7.17 4.40
C GLY A 93 1.33 -6.35 3.90
N TRP A 94 1.02 -6.42 2.60
CA TRP A 94 -0.12 -5.70 2.01
C TRP A 94 -1.40 -6.54 2.06
N ASN A 95 -2.06 -6.57 3.23
CA ASN A 95 -3.18 -7.48 3.53
C ASN A 95 -2.84 -8.96 3.27
N GLY A 96 -1.61 -9.36 3.62
CA GLY A 96 -1.00 -10.60 3.15
C GLY A 96 0.04 -10.29 2.07
N THR A 97 -0.16 -10.79 0.86
CA THR A 97 0.75 -10.54 -0.27
C THR A 97 -0.04 -10.01 -1.46
N LEU A 98 0.28 -8.80 -1.91
CA LEU A 98 -0.20 -8.25 -3.17
C LEU A 98 0.78 -8.64 -4.28
N LEU A 99 0.27 -9.18 -5.39
CA LEU A 99 1.04 -9.50 -6.59
C LEU A 99 0.60 -8.59 -7.73
N THR A 100 1.46 -8.42 -8.73
CA THR A 100 1.03 -7.85 -10.01
C THR A 100 0.12 -8.82 -10.75
N ASN A 101 -1.07 -8.34 -11.12
CA ASN A 101 -2.10 -9.02 -11.91
C ASN A 101 -3.12 -7.98 -12.39
N GLN A 102 -4.12 -8.42 -13.17
CA GLN A 102 -5.11 -7.52 -13.78
C GLN A 102 -6.16 -6.98 -12.79
N GLN A 103 -6.40 -7.69 -11.69
CA GLN A 103 -7.51 -7.42 -10.77
C GLN A 103 -7.11 -6.51 -9.61
N ASP A 104 -5.87 -6.64 -9.16
CA ASP A 104 -5.37 -5.95 -7.98
C ASP A 104 -4.72 -4.60 -8.29
N TRP A 105 -4.67 -4.23 -9.58
CA TRP A 105 -4.06 -3.00 -10.06
C TRP A 105 -4.95 -2.22 -11.02
N GLN A 106 -4.87 -0.91 -10.91
CA GLN A 106 -5.41 0.05 -11.88
C GLN A 106 -4.27 0.93 -12.38
N TRP A 107 -4.48 1.59 -13.51
CA TRP A 107 -3.49 2.47 -14.08
C TRP A 107 -4.09 3.75 -14.65
N THR A 108 -3.25 4.78 -14.80
CA THR A 108 -3.58 6.01 -15.53
C THR A 108 -2.42 6.39 -16.43
N LEU A 109 -2.71 6.95 -17.61
CA LEU A 109 -1.72 7.52 -18.50
C LEU A 109 -1.36 8.94 -18.03
N LEU A 110 -0.07 9.24 -17.92
CA LEU A 110 0.43 10.60 -17.65
C LEU A 110 1.08 11.27 -18.86
N GLY A 111 1.50 10.48 -19.87
CA GLY A 111 2.04 11.02 -21.11
C GLY A 111 2.67 9.95 -22.01
N THR A 112 3.12 10.38 -23.19
CA THR A 112 3.89 9.58 -24.17
C THR A 112 5.36 10.04 -24.14
N SER A 113 6.31 9.12 -24.00
CA SER A 113 7.59 9.24 -23.28
C SER A 113 8.75 9.98 -23.97
N GLN A 114 8.50 11.05 -24.72
CA GLN A 114 9.61 11.93 -25.16
C GLN A 114 9.75 13.23 -24.36
N SER A 115 8.80 13.58 -23.50
CA SER A 115 8.81 14.85 -22.76
C SER A 115 8.79 14.73 -21.22
N THR A 116 8.75 13.50 -20.69
CA THR A 116 8.74 13.19 -19.24
C THR A 116 9.79 12.12 -18.96
N PRO A 117 10.36 12.08 -17.74
CA PRO A 117 11.80 11.97 -17.47
C PRO A 117 12.48 10.98 -18.44
N GLY A 118 13.44 11.46 -19.23
CA GLY A 118 14.10 10.64 -20.27
C GLY A 118 14.81 9.39 -19.72
N SER A 119 15.61 8.72 -20.55
CA SER A 119 16.32 7.47 -20.23
C SER A 119 17.28 7.51 -19.01
N THR A 120 17.44 8.67 -18.37
CA THR A 120 18.24 8.90 -17.14
C THR A 120 17.46 9.68 -16.07
N GLY A 121 16.16 9.86 -16.28
CA GLY A 121 15.33 10.73 -15.47
C GLY A 121 15.09 10.18 -14.07
N SER A 122 14.88 11.09 -13.13
CA SER A 122 14.33 10.76 -11.82
C SER A 122 12.81 10.76 -11.88
N PRO A 123 12.13 9.89 -11.12
CA PRO A 123 10.69 10.02 -10.94
C PRO A 123 10.37 11.43 -10.40
N PRO A 124 9.19 11.98 -10.70
CA PRO A 124 8.78 13.27 -10.17
C PRO A 124 8.84 13.28 -8.64
N SER A 125 9.04 14.46 -8.04
CA SER A 125 8.85 14.61 -6.59
C SER A 125 7.42 14.23 -6.19
N SER A 126 7.21 13.82 -4.93
CA SER A 126 5.87 13.48 -4.42
C SER A 126 4.84 14.57 -4.73
N VAL A 127 5.17 15.84 -4.53
CA VAL A 127 4.26 16.97 -4.77
C VAL A 127 3.92 17.11 -6.25
N ASN A 128 4.90 16.92 -7.14
CA ASN A 128 4.65 16.96 -8.58
C ASN A 128 3.78 15.78 -9.03
N LEU A 129 4.03 14.58 -8.50
CA LEU A 129 3.21 13.41 -8.80
C LEU A 129 1.76 13.57 -8.29
N GLN A 130 1.57 14.11 -7.09
CA GLN A 130 0.25 14.46 -6.55
C GLN A 130 -0.51 15.40 -7.50
N SER A 131 0.18 16.44 -8.01
CA SER A 131 -0.39 17.38 -8.97
C SER A 131 -0.81 16.70 -10.27
N LEU A 132 0.04 15.81 -10.81
CA LEU A 132 -0.24 15.04 -12.03
C LEU A 132 -1.40 14.04 -11.86
N LEU A 133 -1.57 13.49 -10.65
CA LEU A 133 -2.64 12.54 -10.34
C LEU A 133 -3.95 13.22 -9.96
N SER A 134 -3.96 14.54 -9.79
CA SER A 134 -5.17 15.32 -9.52
C SER A 134 -6.14 15.20 -10.70
N GLY A 135 -7.26 14.51 -10.48
CA GLY A 135 -8.25 14.26 -11.53
C GLY A 135 -7.92 13.11 -12.49
N ALA A 136 -6.88 12.30 -12.18
CA ALA A 136 -6.52 11.13 -12.99
C ALA A 136 -7.70 10.17 -13.17
N GLN A 137 -7.82 9.64 -14.38
CA GLN A 137 -8.84 8.65 -14.74
C GLN A 137 -8.20 7.26 -14.65
N TRP A 138 -8.64 6.49 -13.66
CA TRP A 138 -8.09 5.17 -13.38
C TRP A 138 -8.81 4.09 -14.19
N ASN A 139 -8.03 3.36 -14.98
CA ASN A 139 -8.49 2.28 -15.82
C ASN A 139 -8.09 0.94 -15.22
N ASN A 140 -8.86 -0.10 -15.52
CA ASN A 140 -8.47 -1.46 -15.18
C ASN A 140 -7.29 -1.89 -16.08
N VAL A 141 -6.42 -2.73 -15.53
CA VAL A 141 -5.36 -3.38 -16.30
C VAL A 141 -6.00 -4.44 -17.20
N LEU A 142 -5.78 -4.32 -18.51
CA LEU A 142 -6.37 -5.23 -19.51
C LEU A 142 -5.35 -6.18 -20.13
N TRP A 143 -4.06 -5.89 -20.00
CA TRP A 143 -2.99 -6.72 -20.52
C TRP A 143 -2.17 -7.32 -19.37
N SER A 144 -1.93 -8.63 -19.46
CA SER A 144 -0.99 -9.33 -18.60
C SER A 144 -0.33 -10.51 -19.32
N ALA A 145 0.79 -10.97 -18.78
CA ALA A 145 1.48 -12.17 -19.21
C ALA A 145 2.13 -12.88 -18.00
N PRO A 146 2.15 -14.21 -17.93
CA PRO A 146 2.74 -14.92 -16.77
C PRO A 146 4.24 -14.62 -16.57
N ASN A 147 4.72 -14.66 -15.31
CA ASN A 147 6.16 -14.68 -15.00
C ASN A 147 6.85 -15.83 -15.78
N GLY A 148 7.90 -15.52 -16.55
CA GLY A 148 8.46 -16.42 -17.57
C GLY A 148 8.21 -15.99 -19.02
N SER A 149 7.33 -15.01 -19.25
CA SER A 149 7.01 -14.54 -20.61
C SER A 149 8.16 -13.73 -21.22
N GLY A 150 8.43 -13.97 -22.51
CA GLY A 150 9.41 -13.19 -23.27
C GLY A 150 8.89 -11.78 -23.62
N PRO A 151 9.77 -10.75 -23.65
CA PRO A 151 11.24 -10.84 -23.56
C PRO A 151 11.81 -10.86 -22.12
N TRP A 152 10.97 -10.71 -21.09
CA TRP A 152 11.42 -10.43 -19.72
C TRP A 152 11.98 -11.64 -18.96
N GLY A 153 11.56 -12.87 -19.33
CA GLY A 153 12.06 -14.09 -18.71
C GLY A 153 11.41 -14.37 -17.35
N THR A 154 12.16 -14.97 -16.41
CA THR A 154 11.65 -15.33 -15.08
C THR A 154 12.38 -14.57 -13.98
N PHE A 155 11.63 -13.96 -13.07
CA PHE A 155 12.17 -13.39 -11.82
C PHE A 155 11.93 -14.35 -10.66
N GLY A 156 12.97 -15.09 -10.25
CA GLY A 156 12.86 -16.16 -9.23
C GLY A 156 12.63 -15.69 -7.80
N ASN A 157 12.79 -14.40 -7.52
CA ASN A 157 12.52 -13.76 -6.24
C ASN A 157 11.15 -13.05 -6.18
N ILE A 158 10.36 -13.15 -7.26
CA ILE A 158 8.94 -12.80 -7.30
C ILE A 158 8.15 -14.11 -7.42
N ALA A 159 7.00 -14.21 -6.76
CA ALA A 159 6.17 -15.41 -6.84
C ALA A 159 5.87 -15.80 -8.31
N SER A 160 5.86 -17.09 -8.58
CA SER A 160 5.65 -17.63 -9.94
C SER A 160 4.24 -17.39 -10.48
N ASN A 161 3.29 -17.06 -9.62
CA ASN A 161 1.92 -16.69 -9.98
C ASN A 161 1.69 -15.16 -10.06
N ALA A 162 2.75 -14.36 -10.01
CA ALA A 162 2.68 -12.96 -10.41
C ALA A 162 2.69 -12.86 -11.94
N ASP A 163 1.98 -11.88 -12.47
CA ASP A 163 1.96 -11.57 -13.89
C ASP A 163 2.74 -10.29 -14.17
N TYR A 164 3.41 -10.26 -15.33
CA TYR A 164 3.73 -9.00 -16.00
C TYR A 164 2.42 -8.30 -16.35
N ILE A 165 2.31 -7.02 -16.03
CA ILE A 165 1.17 -6.18 -16.39
C ILE A 165 1.64 -4.91 -17.08
N TRP A 166 0.74 -4.31 -17.84
CA TRP A 166 0.91 -2.97 -18.37
C TRP A 166 -0.44 -2.25 -18.52
N GLY A 167 -0.41 -0.94 -18.75
CA GLY A 167 -1.63 -0.14 -18.81
C GLY A 167 -2.51 -0.48 -20.01
N ASP A 168 -1.93 -0.42 -21.21
CA ASP A 168 -2.62 -0.63 -22.48
C ASP A 168 -2.22 -1.96 -23.13
N ASP A 169 -2.54 -2.12 -24.42
CA ASP A 169 -2.05 -3.23 -25.20
C ASP A 169 -0.54 -3.10 -25.43
N LYS A 170 0.14 -4.24 -25.58
CA LYS A 170 1.60 -4.41 -25.74
C LYS A 170 2.32 -3.46 -26.74
N ASN A 171 1.59 -2.65 -27.52
CA ASN A 171 2.06 -1.96 -28.71
C ASN A 171 1.90 -0.42 -28.69
N SER A 172 1.51 0.21 -27.58
CA SER A 172 1.64 1.67 -27.54
C SER A 172 3.10 2.05 -27.39
N SER A 173 3.57 2.94 -28.25
CA SER A 173 4.91 3.50 -28.15
C SER A 173 5.06 4.19 -26.79
N SER A 174 6.01 3.72 -25.97
CA SER A 174 6.74 4.57 -25.03
C SER A 174 5.80 5.43 -24.16
N ALA A 175 5.25 4.87 -23.10
CA ALA A 175 4.27 5.53 -22.23
C ALA A 175 4.82 5.80 -20.82
N VAL A 176 4.33 6.86 -20.20
CA VAL A 176 4.48 7.13 -18.77
C VAL A 176 3.15 6.84 -18.11
N VAL A 177 3.12 5.82 -17.27
CA VAL A 177 1.91 5.35 -16.59
C VAL A 177 2.14 5.34 -15.08
N VAL A 178 1.05 5.45 -14.32
CA VAL A 178 1.08 5.16 -12.89
C VAL A 178 0.14 4.01 -12.62
N PHE A 179 0.66 2.97 -12.01
CA PHE A 179 -0.13 1.90 -11.43
C PHE A 179 -0.49 2.25 -9.99
N ARG A 180 -1.69 1.87 -9.54
CA ARG A 180 -2.06 1.87 -8.12
C ARG A 180 -2.70 0.55 -7.72
N SER A 181 -2.47 0.13 -6.48
CA SER A 181 -3.20 -1.02 -5.92
C SER A 181 -4.71 -0.72 -5.89
N THR A 182 -5.58 -1.70 -6.11
CA THR A 182 -7.05 -1.56 -5.96
C THR A 182 -7.50 -1.74 -4.52
N GLN A 183 -6.83 -2.60 -3.77
CA GLN A 183 -6.99 -2.71 -2.32
C GLN A 183 -6.25 -1.59 -1.60
N LEU A 184 -6.91 -1.04 -0.57
CA LEU A 184 -6.28 -0.19 0.43
C LEU A 184 -5.51 -1.07 1.40
N GLN A 185 -4.43 -0.54 1.98
CA GLN A 185 -3.79 -1.19 3.11
C GLN A 185 -4.78 -1.23 4.27
N ALA A 186 -5.05 -2.43 4.76
CA ALA A 186 -5.77 -2.66 5.99
C ALA A 186 -4.77 -3.22 7.00
N ASN A 187 -4.83 -2.71 8.22
CA ASN A 187 -4.24 -3.41 9.33
C ASN A 187 -5.35 -4.19 9.99
N ASP A 188 -5.16 -5.50 10.17
CA ASP A 188 -5.97 -6.29 11.09
C ASP A 188 -5.76 -5.71 12.48
N VAL A 189 -6.54 -4.70 12.83
CA VAL A 189 -6.56 -4.16 14.18
C VAL A 189 -7.36 -5.17 14.99
N PRO A 190 -6.76 -5.83 16.00
CA PRO A 190 -7.53 -6.63 16.95
C PRO A 190 -8.61 -5.71 17.52
N GLU A 191 -9.88 -6.08 17.39
CA GLU A 191 -11.00 -5.22 17.77
C GLU A 191 -10.74 -4.59 19.14
N PRO A 192 -10.86 -3.25 19.24
CA PRO A 192 -10.43 -2.57 20.43
C PRO A 192 -11.29 -3.06 21.61
N ALA A 193 -10.70 -2.96 22.79
CA ALA A 193 -11.31 -3.26 24.07
C ALA A 193 -12.73 -2.72 24.38
N PRO A 194 -13.45 -1.84 23.62
CA PRO A 194 -14.86 -1.52 23.81
C PRO A 194 -15.79 -2.67 24.16
N LEU A 195 -15.66 -3.86 23.56
CA LEU A 195 -16.45 -5.02 24.00
C LEU A 195 -16.04 -5.44 25.41
N ALA A 196 -14.75 -5.57 25.69
CA ALA A 196 -14.24 -5.86 27.03
C ALA A 196 -14.66 -4.79 28.06
N LEU A 197 -14.70 -3.52 27.68
CA LEU A 197 -15.14 -2.41 28.53
C LEU A 197 -16.65 -2.35 28.70
N LEU A 198 -17.42 -2.69 27.68
CA LEU A 198 -18.87 -2.87 27.79
C LEU A 198 -19.17 -4.01 28.76
N PHE A 199 -18.44 -5.13 28.66
CA PHE A 199 -18.56 -6.24 29.60
C PHE A 199 -18.10 -5.87 31.01
N VAL A 200 -16.98 -5.17 31.18
CA VAL A 200 -16.52 -4.67 32.49
C VAL A 200 -17.51 -3.66 33.07
N GLY A 201 -18.07 -2.78 32.25
CA GLY A 201 -19.08 -1.81 32.65
C GLY A 201 -20.39 -2.48 33.10
N LEU A 202 -20.87 -3.47 32.35
CA LEU A 202 -22.04 -4.27 32.70
C LEU A 202 -21.81 -5.12 33.96
N PHE A 203 -20.63 -5.73 34.10
CA PHE A 203 -20.25 -6.46 35.31
C PHE A 203 -20.18 -5.54 36.53
N GLY A 204 -19.56 -4.37 36.38
CA GLY A 204 -19.50 -3.36 37.43
C GLY A 204 -20.88 -2.88 37.87
N LEU A 205 -21.79 -2.62 36.92
CA LEU A 205 -23.19 -2.27 37.21
C LEU A 205 -23.92 -3.41 37.93
N GLY A 206 -23.72 -4.65 37.49
CA GLY A 206 -24.32 -5.83 38.10
C GLY A 206 -23.89 -6.01 39.56
N LEU A 207 -22.59 -5.83 39.85
CA LEU A 207 -22.05 -5.87 41.20
C LEU A 207 -22.59 -4.71 42.06
N ALA A 208 -22.63 -3.48 41.53
CA ALA A 208 -23.16 -2.32 42.25
C ALA A 208 -24.63 -2.49 42.65
N ARG A 209 -25.45 -3.17 41.82
CA ARG A 209 -26.85 -3.47 42.15
C ARG A 209 -26.99 -4.49 43.29
N LYS A 210 -26.07 -5.44 43.42
CA LYS A 210 -26.10 -6.47 44.46
C LYS A 210 -25.83 -5.90 45.86
N TYR A 211 -24.96 -4.90 45.98
CA TYR A 211 -24.60 -4.26 47.25
C TYR A 211 -25.58 -3.18 47.73
N ARG A 212 -26.64 -2.90 46.96
CA ARG A 212 -27.66 -1.89 47.29
C ARG A 212 -28.90 -2.46 47.99
N LYS A 213 -28.93 -3.77 48.25
CA LYS A 213 -29.93 -4.46 49.08
C LYS A 213 -29.28 -4.91 50.38
#